data_AF-A0A2S0JR16-F1
#
_entry.id   AF-A0A2S0JR16-F1
#
_cell.length_a   1.000
_cell.length_b   1.000
_cell.length_c   1.000
_cell.angle_alpha   90.00
_cell.angle_beta   90.00
_cell.angle_gamma   90.00
#
_symmetry.space_group_name_H-M   'P 1'
#
loop_
_entity.id
_entity.type
_entity.pdbx_description
1 polymer ?
#
loop_
_entity_poly.entity_id
_entity_poly.type
_entity_poly.pdbx_seq_one_letter_code
_entity_poly.pdbx_strand_id
1 'polypeptide(L)'
;MINIETFAKWLENHAELKPYSIGRYSKAINTISSELGNYGLERMDLFNQTNTDFIDTILNNPEFKKKNDKGNRMYSTALKHFKKYIKFHHDSELQAELFREEREFEKYLTENHLDGSRLKIEDKPLDKPKYNPLNSKKVWCRNPRYASEAVTDANYLCEFDNQHKQFISKFNGKNYVEAHHLIPMQYQEQFDHSLDIYANIVSICLVCHKKIHFGLFRDKKEILDKLFNSRRERLVDGGIIIDINQLYSYYQD
;
A
#
# COMPACT_ATOMS: atom_id res chain seq x y z
N MET A 1 0.65 -12.29 7.00
CA MET A 1 0.92 -12.57 5.58
C MET A 1 -0.27 -13.34 5.04
N ILE A 2 -0.70 -13.05 3.81
CA ILE A 2 -1.73 -13.88 3.16
C ILE A 2 -1.17 -15.29 3.10
N ASN A 3 -1.95 -16.27 3.55
CA ASN A 3 -1.60 -17.68 3.45
C ASN A 3 -2.88 -18.52 3.48
N ILE A 4 -2.75 -19.84 3.39
CA ILE A 4 -3.91 -20.71 3.33
C ILE A 4 -4.74 -20.73 4.62
N GLU A 5 -4.10 -20.58 5.78
CA GLU A 5 -4.76 -20.58 7.09
C GLU A 5 -5.56 -19.29 7.32
N THR A 6 -4.95 -18.15 7.00
CA THR A 6 -5.57 -16.83 7.09
C THR A 6 -6.69 -16.67 6.06
N PHE A 7 -6.56 -17.27 4.87
CA PHE A 7 -7.66 -17.38 3.92
C PHE A 7 -8.81 -18.23 4.45
N ALA A 8 -8.52 -19.41 5.03
CA ALA A 8 -9.53 -20.28 5.62
C ALA A 8 -10.30 -19.58 6.75
N LYS A 9 -9.58 -18.88 7.63
CA LYS A 9 -10.17 -18.08 8.71
C LYS A 9 -10.98 -16.90 8.18
N TRP A 10 -10.56 -16.28 7.08
CA TRP A 10 -11.35 -15.24 6.43
C TRP A 10 -12.66 -15.80 5.88
N LEU A 11 -12.65 -16.96 5.22
CA LEU A 11 -13.86 -17.63 4.72
C LEU A 11 -14.85 -17.94 5.85
N GLU A 12 -14.36 -18.42 7.00
CA GLU A 12 -15.17 -18.72 8.19
C GLU A 12 -15.92 -17.48 8.69
N ASN A 13 -15.23 -16.34 8.73
CA ASN A 13 -15.78 -15.10 9.29
C ASN A 13 -16.61 -14.27 8.29
N HIS A 14 -16.42 -14.43 6.97
CA HIS A 14 -16.95 -13.49 5.98
C HIS A 14 -17.73 -14.12 4.82
N ALA A 15 -17.69 -15.45 4.63
CA ALA A 15 -18.26 -16.08 3.43
C ALA A 15 -19.55 -16.88 3.69
N GLU A 16 -20.05 -16.95 4.93
CA GLU A 16 -21.25 -17.72 5.32
C GLU A 16 -21.24 -19.16 4.78
N LEU A 17 -20.07 -19.82 4.85
CA LEU A 17 -19.88 -21.16 4.30
C LEU A 17 -19.96 -22.25 5.36
N LYS A 18 -20.45 -23.43 4.96
CA LYS A 18 -20.34 -24.64 5.78
C LYS A 18 -18.86 -25.01 5.98
N PRO A 19 -18.45 -25.56 7.14
CA PRO A 19 -17.05 -25.93 7.41
C PRO A 19 -16.42 -26.84 6.32
N TYR A 20 -17.21 -27.76 5.78
CA TYR A 20 -16.79 -28.62 4.67
C TYR A 20 -16.40 -27.83 3.40
N SER A 21 -17.14 -26.76 3.08
CA SER A 21 -16.86 -25.91 1.91
C SER A 21 -15.59 -25.08 2.12
N ILE A 22 -15.35 -24.59 3.34
CA ILE A 22 -14.12 -23.85 3.69
C ILE A 22 -12.89 -24.71 3.39
N GLY A 23 -12.86 -25.93 3.91
CA GLY A 23 -11.75 -26.86 3.68
C GLY A 23 -11.54 -27.17 2.19
N ARG A 24 -12.62 -27.27 1.40
CA ARG A 24 -12.51 -27.49 -0.06
C ARG A 24 -11.94 -26.30 -0.79
N TYR A 25 -12.38 -25.09 -0.49
CA TYR A 25 -11.89 -23.89 -1.17
C TYR A 25 -10.43 -23.60 -0.80
N SER A 26 -10.04 -23.76 0.47
CA SER A 26 -8.64 -23.63 0.86
C SER A 26 -7.75 -24.66 0.15
N LYS A 27 -8.15 -25.93 0.09
CA LYS A 27 -7.41 -26.96 -0.67
C LYS A 27 -7.35 -26.66 -2.17
N ALA A 28 -8.43 -26.10 -2.72
CA ALA A 28 -8.47 -25.72 -4.12
C ALA A 28 -7.46 -24.60 -4.43
N ILE A 29 -7.35 -23.57 -3.58
CA ILE A 29 -6.32 -22.52 -3.74
C ILE A 29 -4.91 -23.10 -3.61
N ASN A 30 -4.67 -23.99 -2.64
CA ASN A 30 -3.36 -24.63 -2.51
C ASN A 30 -2.98 -25.43 -3.76
N THR A 31 -3.95 -26.15 -4.34
CA THR A 31 -3.75 -26.91 -5.59
C THR A 31 -3.43 -25.99 -6.76
N ILE A 32 -4.18 -24.89 -6.92
CA ILE A 32 -3.93 -23.91 -7.98
C ILE A 32 -2.55 -23.27 -7.81
N SER A 33 -2.13 -22.99 -6.57
CA SER A 33 -0.81 -22.43 -6.27
C SER A 33 0.33 -23.31 -6.80
N SER A 34 0.22 -24.63 -6.64
CA SER A 34 1.21 -25.58 -7.18
C SER A 34 1.17 -25.74 -8.71
N GLU A 35 0.13 -25.22 -9.38
CA GLU A 35 -0.12 -25.43 -10.81
C GLU A 35 0.05 -24.14 -11.64
N LEU A 36 0.53 -23.05 -11.06
CA LEU A 36 0.62 -21.73 -11.72
C LEU A 36 1.40 -21.75 -13.03
N GLY A 37 2.44 -22.58 -13.13
CA GLY A 37 3.21 -22.76 -14.38
C GLY A 37 2.34 -23.21 -15.55
N ASN A 38 1.34 -24.07 -15.32
CA ASN A 38 0.40 -24.52 -16.36
C ASN A 38 -0.48 -23.37 -16.87
N TYR A 39 -0.60 -22.30 -16.10
CA TYR A 39 -1.39 -21.12 -16.44
C TYR A 39 -0.55 -19.97 -17.03
N GLY A 40 0.74 -20.21 -17.31
CA GLY A 40 1.68 -19.19 -17.80
C GLY A 40 2.15 -18.21 -16.73
N LEU A 41 1.98 -18.55 -15.45
CA LEU A 41 2.36 -17.74 -14.28
C LEU A 41 3.58 -18.35 -13.58
N GLU A 42 4.64 -18.59 -14.35
CA GLU A 42 5.87 -19.19 -13.86
C GLU A 42 6.50 -18.33 -12.76
N ARG A 43 6.97 -18.99 -11.68
CA ARG A 43 7.64 -18.35 -10.53
C ARG A 43 6.79 -17.35 -9.73
N MET A 44 5.49 -17.25 -10.02
CA MET A 44 4.57 -16.45 -9.22
C MET A 44 4.25 -17.17 -7.89
N ASP A 45 4.11 -16.39 -6.82
CA ASP A 45 3.57 -16.85 -5.55
C ASP A 45 2.24 -16.15 -5.28
N LEU A 46 1.14 -16.91 -5.29
CA LEU A 46 -0.22 -16.41 -5.05
C LEU A 46 -0.37 -15.63 -3.75
N PHE A 47 0.39 -15.98 -2.72
CA PHE A 47 0.23 -15.45 -1.38
C PHE A 47 1.03 -14.16 -1.15
N ASN A 48 1.87 -13.78 -2.11
CA ASN A 48 2.64 -12.54 -2.10
C ASN A 48 2.10 -11.49 -3.10
N GLN A 49 0.87 -11.65 -3.59
CA GLN A 49 0.24 -10.72 -4.53
C GLN A 49 -0.67 -9.72 -3.82
N THR A 50 -0.57 -8.45 -4.21
CA THR A 50 -1.46 -7.36 -3.80
C THR A 50 -2.54 -7.07 -4.84
N ASN A 51 -2.20 -7.15 -6.14
CA ASN A 51 -3.18 -7.08 -7.24
C ASN A 51 -3.88 -8.42 -7.46
N THR A 52 -4.97 -8.41 -8.25
CA THR A 52 -5.76 -9.62 -8.51
C THR A 52 -5.89 -10.00 -9.98
N ASP A 53 -5.13 -9.36 -10.87
CA ASP A 53 -5.20 -9.54 -12.33
C ASP A 53 -4.78 -10.95 -12.77
N PHE A 54 -3.85 -11.55 -12.03
CA PHE A 54 -3.44 -12.94 -12.25
C PHE A 54 -4.62 -13.92 -12.10
N ILE A 55 -5.63 -13.59 -11.27
CA ILE A 55 -6.81 -14.44 -11.11
C ILE A 55 -7.59 -14.48 -12.42
N ASP A 56 -7.73 -13.35 -13.10
CA ASP A 56 -8.44 -13.28 -14.37
C ASP A 56 -7.63 -13.99 -15.48
N THR A 57 -6.29 -13.97 -15.39
CA THR A 57 -5.41 -14.79 -16.24
C THR A 57 -5.67 -16.29 -16.05
N ILE A 58 -5.74 -16.77 -14.81
CA ILE A 58 -6.03 -18.18 -14.49
C ILE A 58 -7.44 -18.56 -14.99
N LEU A 59 -8.45 -17.73 -14.70
CA LEU A 59 -9.84 -18.00 -15.08
C LEU A 59 -10.03 -18.10 -16.60
N ASN A 60 -9.22 -17.38 -17.39
CA ASN A 60 -9.30 -17.38 -18.85
C ASN A 60 -8.51 -18.51 -19.51
N ASN A 61 -7.57 -19.13 -18.80
CA ASN A 61 -6.70 -20.18 -19.32
C ASN A 61 -7.52 -21.45 -19.76
N PRO A 62 -7.26 -22.02 -20.96
CA PRO A 62 -7.99 -23.19 -21.45
C PRO A 62 -7.83 -24.46 -20.60
N GLU A 63 -6.65 -24.70 -20.03
CA GLU A 63 -6.40 -25.85 -19.17
C GLU A 63 -7.14 -25.72 -17.84
N PHE A 64 -7.12 -24.52 -17.27
CA PHE A 64 -7.91 -24.22 -16.08
C PHE A 64 -9.40 -24.45 -16.32
N LYS A 65 -9.96 -24.00 -17.45
CA LYS A 65 -11.39 -24.19 -17.78
C LYS A 65 -11.76 -25.68 -17.77
N LYS A 66 -10.96 -26.54 -18.42
CA LYS A 66 -11.17 -28.00 -18.42
C LYS A 66 -11.13 -28.58 -17.00
N LYS A 67 -10.18 -28.15 -16.17
CA LYS A 67 -10.07 -28.59 -14.76
C LYS A 67 -11.27 -28.12 -13.94
N ASN A 68 -11.68 -26.88 -14.13
CA ASN A 68 -12.79 -26.26 -13.43
C ASN A 68 -14.12 -26.97 -13.74
N ASP A 69 -14.35 -27.36 -15.00
CA ASP A 69 -15.52 -28.13 -15.41
C ASP A 69 -15.54 -29.52 -14.74
N LYS A 70 -14.42 -30.25 -14.76
CA LYS A 70 -14.27 -31.53 -14.03
C LYS A 70 -14.50 -31.37 -12.52
N GLY A 71 -14.08 -30.22 -11.97
CA GLY A 71 -14.25 -29.87 -10.57
C GLY A 71 -15.61 -29.28 -10.21
N ASN A 72 -16.61 -29.34 -11.10
CA ASN A 72 -17.94 -28.75 -10.90
C ASN A 72 -17.88 -27.28 -10.46
N ARG A 73 -17.00 -26.50 -11.11
CA ARG A 73 -16.76 -25.06 -10.88
C ARG A 73 -16.17 -24.67 -9.52
N MET A 74 -15.80 -25.64 -8.68
CA MET A 74 -15.25 -25.40 -7.34
C MET A 74 -14.01 -24.49 -7.36
N TYR A 75 -13.09 -24.69 -8.31
CA TYR A 75 -11.85 -23.91 -8.40
C TYR A 75 -12.10 -22.44 -8.70
N SER A 76 -13.00 -22.15 -9.64
CA SER A 76 -13.39 -20.77 -9.96
C SER A 76 -14.09 -20.08 -8.79
N THR A 77 -14.91 -20.80 -8.01
CA THR A 77 -15.52 -20.25 -6.79
C THR A 77 -14.47 -19.96 -5.72
N ALA A 78 -13.52 -20.88 -5.52
CA ALA A 78 -12.41 -20.66 -4.60
C ALA A 78 -11.59 -19.42 -4.99
N LEU A 79 -11.22 -19.27 -6.27
CA LEU A 79 -10.50 -18.09 -6.78
C LEU A 79 -11.28 -16.79 -6.58
N LYS A 80 -12.61 -16.79 -6.77
CA LYS A 80 -13.43 -15.61 -6.50
C LYS A 80 -13.42 -15.21 -5.02
N HIS A 81 -13.46 -16.18 -4.11
CA HIS A 81 -13.29 -15.89 -2.69
C HIS A 81 -11.88 -15.40 -2.37
N PHE A 82 -10.86 -16.00 -2.97
CA PHE A 82 -9.47 -15.57 -2.79
C PHE A 82 -9.24 -14.14 -3.30
N LYS A 83 -9.85 -13.77 -4.44
CA LYS A 83 -9.90 -12.38 -4.95
C LYS A 83 -10.45 -11.41 -3.91
N LYS A 84 -11.59 -11.75 -3.29
CA LYS A 84 -12.21 -10.93 -2.22
C LYS A 84 -11.33 -10.86 -0.96
N TYR A 85 -10.68 -11.97 -0.61
CA TYR A 85 -9.78 -12.03 0.53
C TYR A 85 -8.54 -11.15 0.37
N ILE A 86 -7.87 -11.20 -0.80
CA ILE A 86 -6.72 -10.34 -1.11
C ILE A 86 -7.11 -8.86 -0.97
N LYS A 87 -8.23 -8.47 -1.59
CA LYS A 87 -8.75 -7.09 -1.50
C LYS A 87 -9.05 -6.66 -0.06
N PHE A 88 -9.79 -7.48 0.68
CA PHE A 88 -10.10 -7.20 2.10
C PHE A 88 -8.84 -7.03 2.95
N HIS A 89 -7.86 -7.91 2.77
CA HIS A 89 -6.63 -7.88 3.54
C HIS A 89 -5.78 -6.65 3.18
N HIS A 90 -5.67 -6.31 1.89
CA HIS A 90 -4.99 -5.12 1.42
C HIS A 90 -5.64 -3.83 1.95
N ASP A 91 -6.97 -3.71 1.84
CA ASP A 91 -7.71 -2.55 2.34
C ASP A 91 -7.55 -2.38 3.85
N SER A 92 -7.64 -3.48 4.61
CA SER A 92 -7.44 -3.46 6.06
C SER A 92 -6.02 -3.04 6.45
N GLU A 93 -5.01 -3.43 5.67
CA GLU A 93 -3.62 -3.10 5.92
C GLU A 93 -3.35 -1.62 5.63
N LEU A 94 -3.90 -1.12 4.52
CA LEU A 94 -3.83 0.28 4.15
C LEU A 94 -4.49 1.19 5.20
N GLN A 95 -5.67 0.82 5.70
CA GLN A 95 -6.35 1.58 6.77
C GLN A 95 -5.53 1.63 8.06
N ALA A 96 -4.90 0.51 8.44
CA ALA A 96 -4.06 0.45 9.62
C ALA A 96 -2.79 1.31 9.47
N GLU A 97 -2.22 1.36 8.27
CA GLU A 97 -1.08 2.20 7.92
C GLU A 97 -1.43 3.69 8.02
N LEU A 98 -2.53 4.12 7.39
CA LEU A 98 -3.02 5.50 7.42
C LEU A 98 -3.27 5.98 8.86
N PHE A 99 -3.98 5.16 9.64
CA PHE A 99 -4.29 5.49 11.03
C PHE A 99 -3.05 5.53 11.95
N ARG A 100 -1.97 4.82 11.57
CA ARG A 100 -0.69 4.95 12.29
C ARG A 100 -0.01 6.27 11.93
N GLU A 101 0.07 6.63 10.66
CA GLU A 101 0.72 7.88 10.22
C GLU A 101 0.06 9.10 10.85
N GLU A 102 -1.28 9.18 10.77
CA GLU A 102 -2.06 10.28 11.34
C GLU A 102 -1.77 10.45 12.84
N ARG A 103 -1.84 9.36 13.62
CA ARG A 103 -1.60 9.42 15.07
C ARG A 103 -0.17 9.77 15.45
N GLU A 104 0.82 9.20 14.76
CA GLU A 104 2.23 9.48 15.04
C GLU A 104 2.57 10.94 14.73
N PHE A 105 2.01 11.49 13.65
CA PHE A 105 2.17 12.88 13.25
C PHE A 105 1.50 13.86 14.23
N GLU A 106 0.22 13.65 14.56
CA GLU A 106 -0.51 14.51 15.49
C GLU A 106 0.12 14.52 16.89
N LYS A 107 0.56 13.34 17.36
CA LYS A 107 1.30 13.23 18.62
C LYS A 107 2.58 14.06 18.58
N TYR A 108 3.36 13.94 17.50
CA TYR A 108 4.60 14.69 17.33
C TYR A 108 4.37 16.21 17.35
N LEU A 109 3.35 16.69 16.64
CA LEU A 109 2.98 18.12 16.63
C LEU A 109 2.58 18.65 18.02
N THR A 110 1.95 17.79 18.83
CA THR A 110 1.54 18.17 20.19
C THR A 110 2.73 18.23 21.15
N GLU A 111 3.67 17.29 21.02
CA GLU A 111 4.83 17.17 21.91
C GLU A 111 5.99 18.10 21.54
N ASN A 112 6.07 18.52 20.26
CA ASN A 112 7.16 19.33 19.74
C ASN A 112 6.60 20.64 19.16
N HIS A 113 6.79 21.74 19.88
CA HIS A 113 6.55 23.07 19.32
C HIS A 113 7.63 23.36 18.28
N LEU A 114 7.26 23.29 17.00
CA LEU A 114 8.17 23.62 15.89
C LEU A 114 8.56 25.10 15.96
N ASP A 115 9.85 25.36 16.09
CA ASP A 115 10.39 26.69 15.88
C ASP A 115 10.43 26.96 14.36
N GLY A 116 9.94 28.13 13.94
CA GLY A 116 9.66 28.46 12.52
C GLY A 116 10.90 28.59 11.62
N SER A 117 12.04 28.05 12.03
CA SER A 117 13.27 28.05 11.26
C SER A 117 13.18 27.05 10.12
N ARG A 118 13.42 27.53 8.90
CA ARG A 118 13.45 26.70 7.70
C ARG A 118 14.71 25.84 7.74
N LEU A 119 14.56 24.57 8.10
CA LEU A 119 15.67 23.62 8.09
C LEU A 119 16.09 23.33 6.65
N LYS A 120 17.40 23.26 6.41
CA LYS A 120 17.92 22.84 5.12
C LYS A 120 17.74 21.33 5.00
N ILE A 121 16.69 20.92 4.30
CA ILE A 121 16.47 19.52 3.94
C ILE A 121 17.59 19.08 2.99
N GLU A 122 18.23 17.97 3.31
CA GLU A 122 19.24 17.32 2.47
C GLU A 122 18.71 15.93 2.12
N ASP A 123 18.52 15.68 0.82
CA ASP A 123 18.18 14.36 0.33
C ASP A 123 19.47 13.56 0.19
N LYS A 124 19.56 12.44 0.93
CA LYS A 124 20.69 11.52 0.89
C LYS A 124 20.24 10.11 1.23
N PRO A 125 20.98 9.08 0.80
CA PRO A 125 20.65 7.71 1.15
C PRO A 125 20.77 7.49 2.65
N LEU A 126 19.76 6.85 3.24
CA LEU A 126 19.77 6.40 4.63
C LEU A 126 19.66 4.88 4.69
N ASP A 127 20.21 4.29 5.74
CA ASP A 127 20.04 2.86 6.03
C ASP A 127 18.57 2.54 6.33
N LYS A 128 18.15 1.31 6.01
CA LYS A 128 16.80 0.83 6.32
C LYS A 128 16.46 1.04 7.80
N PRO A 129 15.25 1.53 8.12
CA PRO A 129 14.84 1.70 9.50
C PRO A 129 14.73 0.35 10.21
N LYS A 130 14.67 0.37 11.54
CA LYS A 130 14.30 -0.83 12.31
C LYS A 130 12.85 -1.23 11.98
N TYR A 131 12.51 -2.48 12.21
CA TYR A 131 11.12 -2.94 12.11
C TYR A 131 10.68 -3.65 13.39
N ASN A 132 9.39 -3.59 13.67
CA ASN A 132 8.74 -4.36 14.72
C ASN A 132 7.98 -5.53 14.09
N PRO A 133 8.12 -6.77 14.61
CA PRO A 133 7.33 -7.89 14.16
C PRO A 133 5.90 -7.76 14.71
N LEU A 134 4.89 -7.74 13.82
CA LEU A 134 3.48 -7.72 14.19
C LEU A 134 2.74 -8.78 13.36
N ASN A 135 2.15 -9.80 14.01
CA ASN A 135 1.40 -10.88 13.33
C ASN A 135 2.13 -11.46 12.11
N SER A 136 3.42 -11.79 12.29
CA SER A 136 4.31 -12.32 11.24
C SER A 136 4.59 -11.36 10.06
N LYS A 137 4.37 -10.05 10.25
CA LYS A 137 4.77 -9.00 9.30
C LYS A 137 5.81 -8.08 9.92
N LYS A 138 6.68 -7.52 9.08
CA LYS A 138 7.60 -6.45 9.47
C LYS A 138 6.87 -5.12 9.34
N VAL A 139 6.76 -4.38 10.44
CA VAL A 139 6.27 -3.01 10.40
C VAL A 139 7.44 -2.08 10.63
N TRP A 140 7.84 -1.39 9.57
CA TRP A 140 8.97 -0.47 9.58
C TRP A 140 8.70 0.73 10.49
N CYS A 141 9.68 1.07 11.32
CA CYS A 141 9.63 2.25 12.16
C CYS A 141 9.80 3.49 11.29
N ARG A 142 9.06 4.55 11.65
CA ARG A 142 9.08 5.84 10.98
C ARG A 142 9.58 6.90 11.94
N ASN A 143 10.10 7.99 11.40
CA ASN A 143 10.49 9.16 12.16
C ASN A 143 9.47 10.30 11.93
N PRO A 144 8.55 10.54 12.88
CA PRO A 144 7.52 11.59 12.74
C PRO A 144 8.10 12.99 12.52
N ARG A 145 9.37 13.21 12.89
CA ARG A 145 10.10 14.43 12.59
C ARG A 145 10.20 14.69 11.09
N TYR A 146 10.50 13.67 10.27
CA TYR A 146 10.61 13.83 8.81
C TYR A 146 9.28 14.24 8.19
N ALA A 147 8.18 13.62 8.64
CA ALA A 147 6.83 14.02 8.27
C ALA A 147 6.53 15.48 8.63
N SER A 148 6.85 15.87 9.86
CA SER A 148 6.65 17.24 10.37
C SER A 148 7.45 18.28 9.60
N GLU A 149 8.73 18.03 9.34
CA GLU A 149 9.61 18.92 8.61
C GLU A 149 9.26 19.00 7.12
N ALA A 150 8.85 17.89 6.47
CA ALA A 150 8.39 17.90 5.08
C ALA A 150 7.11 18.74 4.91
N VAL A 151 6.14 18.59 5.82
CA VAL A 151 4.92 19.41 5.83
C VAL A 151 5.23 20.88 6.10
N THR A 152 6.21 21.15 6.96
CA THR A 152 6.66 22.52 7.28
C THR A 152 7.34 23.17 6.07
N ASP A 153 8.19 22.44 5.35
CA ASP A 153 8.84 22.93 4.12
C ASP A 153 7.84 23.22 3.00
N ALA A 154 6.78 22.40 2.89
CA ALA A 154 5.63 22.65 2.02
C ALA A 154 4.73 23.82 2.48
N ASN A 155 5.09 24.52 3.58
CA ASN A 155 4.32 25.61 4.18
C ASN A 155 2.88 25.21 4.53
N TYR A 156 2.66 23.96 4.91
CA TYR A 156 1.33 23.41 5.18
C TYR A 156 0.37 23.52 3.99
N LEU A 157 0.89 23.51 2.75
CA LEU A 157 0.12 23.53 1.52
C LEU A 157 0.13 22.14 0.88
N CYS A 158 -0.96 21.80 0.19
CA CYS A 158 -1.00 20.58 -0.60
C CYS A 158 -0.10 20.71 -1.83
N GLU A 159 0.80 19.75 -2.01
CA GLU A 159 1.79 19.77 -3.10
C GLU A 159 1.21 19.31 -4.43
N PHE A 160 0.05 18.64 -4.40
CA PHE A 160 -0.74 18.43 -5.62
C PHE A 160 -1.42 19.72 -6.09
N ASP A 161 -2.01 20.50 -5.19
CA ASP A 161 -2.58 21.82 -5.50
C ASP A 161 -2.53 22.74 -4.29
N ASN A 162 -1.74 23.81 -4.40
CA ASN A 162 -1.49 24.74 -3.29
C ASN A 162 -2.72 25.62 -2.95
N GLN A 163 -3.76 25.62 -3.77
CA GLN A 163 -5.03 26.28 -3.48
C GLN A 163 -5.92 25.47 -2.55
N HIS A 164 -5.64 24.18 -2.35
CA HIS A 164 -6.43 23.33 -1.45
C HIS A 164 -6.24 23.76 0.02
N LYS A 165 -7.25 24.46 0.54
CA LYS A 165 -7.37 24.86 1.95
C LYS A 165 -8.66 24.30 2.52
N GLN A 166 -8.55 23.35 3.44
CA GLN A 166 -9.71 22.65 4.01
C GLN A 166 -10.16 23.33 5.30
N PHE A 167 -9.31 23.32 6.34
CA PHE A 167 -9.55 23.99 7.61
C PHE A 167 -8.24 24.24 8.36
N ILE A 168 -8.31 24.97 9.47
CA ILE A 168 -7.15 25.24 10.34
C ILE A 168 -7.05 24.18 11.45
N SER A 169 -5.89 23.54 11.55
CA SER A 169 -5.59 22.52 12.54
C SER A 169 -5.51 23.11 13.95
N LYS A 170 -6.17 22.48 14.92
CA LYS A 170 -6.05 22.84 16.34
C LYS A 170 -4.66 22.55 16.93
N PHE A 171 -3.88 21.69 16.29
CA PHE A 171 -2.59 21.23 16.81
C PHE A 171 -1.47 22.24 16.57
N ASN A 172 -1.52 23.00 15.48
CA ASN A 172 -0.47 23.95 15.09
C ASN A 172 -0.99 25.31 14.58
N GLY A 173 -2.30 25.50 14.44
CA GLY A 173 -2.89 26.74 13.92
C GLY A 173 -2.65 26.99 12.43
N LYS A 174 -2.25 25.97 11.66
CA LYS A 174 -1.96 26.05 10.22
C LYS A 174 -3.02 25.32 9.39
N ASN A 175 -2.98 25.47 8.06
CA ASN A 175 -3.83 24.69 7.16
C ASN A 175 -3.62 23.19 7.40
N TYR A 176 -4.72 22.44 7.52
CA TYR A 176 -4.67 21.01 7.77
C TYR A 176 -4.28 20.25 6.50
N VAL A 177 -3.15 19.54 6.60
CA VAL A 177 -2.58 18.67 5.59
C VAL A 177 -1.97 17.45 6.29
N GLU A 178 -1.85 16.36 5.57
CA GLU A 178 -1.28 15.10 6.04
C GLU A 178 0.04 14.86 5.32
N ALA A 179 1.02 14.35 6.07
CA ALA A 179 2.22 13.77 5.48
C ALA A 179 1.88 12.40 4.92
N HIS A 180 2.31 12.10 3.71
CA HIS A 180 2.08 10.82 3.05
C HIS A 180 3.36 10.38 2.34
N HIS A 181 3.73 9.11 2.51
CA HIS A 181 4.84 8.52 1.76
C HIS A 181 4.40 8.24 0.31
N LEU A 182 5.01 8.90 -0.67
CA LEU A 182 4.71 8.72 -2.10
C LEU A 182 4.94 7.26 -2.54
N ILE A 183 6.01 6.63 -2.07
CA ILE A 183 6.23 5.19 -2.15
C ILE A 183 5.85 4.61 -0.77
N PRO A 184 4.79 3.78 -0.68
CA PRO A 184 4.31 3.26 0.60
C PRO A 184 5.37 2.47 1.36
N MET A 185 5.44 2.65 2.68
CA MET A 185 6.46 2.03 3.54
C MET A 185 6.38 0.50 3.57
N GLN A 186 5.22 -0.08 3.25
CA GLN A 186 5.07 -1.54 3.09
C GLN A 186 6.02 -2.13 2.03
N TYR A 187 6.47 -1.34 1.06
CA TYR A 187 7.39 -1.77 -0.01
C TYR A 187 8.87 -1.58 0.34
N GLN A 188 9.21 -1.16 1.56
CA GLN A 188 10.60 -0.91 2.01
C GLN A 188 11.57 -2.09 1.76
N GLU A 189 11.10 -3.33 1.75
CA GLU A 189 11.95 -4.48 1.44
C GLU A 189 12.50 -4.47 0.00
N GLN A 190 11.81 -3.82 -0.93
CA GLN A 190 12.17 -3.78 -2.36
C GLN A 190 13.31 -2.79 -2.67
N PHE A 191 13.68 -1.95 -1.71
CA PHE A 191 14.70 -0.90 -1.87
C PHE A 191 15.88 -1.19 -0.95
N ASP A 192 17.09 -0.80 -1.33
CA ASP A 192 18.28 -0.97 -0.46
C ASP A 192 18.37 0.11 0.62
N HIS A 193 17.81 1.30 0.35
CA HIS A 193 17.83 2.46 1.24
C HIS A 193 16.44 2.74 1.86
N SER A 194 16.41 3.55 2.91
CA SER A 194 15.17 3.93 3.61
C SER A 194 14.18 4.65 2.70
N LEU A 195 12.92 4.24 2.75
CA LEU A 195 11.78 4.98 2.19
C LEU A 195 11.31 6.10 3.12
N ASP A 196 11.70 6.09 4.40
CA ASP A 196 11.41 7.16 5.37
C ASP A 196 12.47 8.28 5.22
N ILE A 197 12.35 9.03 4.11
CA ILE A 197 13.21 10.15 3.72
C ILE A 197 12.36 11.32 3.19
N TYR A 198 12.86 12.55 3.31
CA TYR A 198 12.11 13.75 2.86
C TYR A 198 11.70 13.71 1.38
N ALA A 199 12.55 13.16 0.51
CA ALA A 199 12.25 13.00 -0.91
C ALA A 199 10.98 12.16 -1.17
N ASN A 200 10.69 11.21 -0.27
CA ASN A 200 9.55 10.31 -0.39
C ASN A 200 8.32 10.78 0.41
N ILE A 201 8.42 11.83 1.22
CA ILE A 201 7.29 12.34 2.01
C ILE A 201 6.73 13.59 1.33
N VAL A 202 5.43 13.57 1.07
CA VAL A 202 4.69 14.69 0.49
C VAL A 202 3.67 15.25 1.46
N SER A 203 3.35 16.54 1.32
CA SER A 203 2.27 17.20 2.04
C SER A 203 1.02 17.28 1.17
N ILE A 204 -0.08 16.67 1.60
CA ILE A 204 -1.33 16.62 0.82
C ILE A 204 -2.55 16.95 1.66
N CYS A 205 -3.60 17.50 1.04
CA CYS A 205 -4.86 17.72 1.76
C CYS A 205 -5.65 16.41 1.90
N LEU A 206 -6.60 16.37 2.84
CA LEU A 206 -7.49 15.23 3.11
C LEU A 206 -8.15 14.65 1.85
N VAL A 207 -8.55 15.52 0.90
CA VAL A 207 -9.22 15.10 -0.33
C VAL A 207 -8.24 14.39 -1.25
N CYS A 208 -7.04 14.95 -1.47
CA CYS A 208 -5.99 14.33 -2.28
C CYS A 208 -5.51 13.02 -1.66
N HIS A 209 -5.33 12.99 -0.34
CA HIS A 209 -4.93 11.79 0.39
C HIS A 209 -5.93 10.66 0.20
N LYS A 210 -7.23 10.92 0.44
CA LYS A 210 -8.29 9.94 0.19
C LYS A 210 -8.39 9.55 -1.29
N LYS A 211 -8.18 10.48 -2.23
CA LYS A 211 -8.21 10.21 -3.67
C LYS A 211 -7.06 9.27 -4.09
N ILE A 212 -5.85 9.42 -3.53
CA ILE A 212 -4.72 8.51 -3.78
C ILE A 212 -5.03 7.08 -3.31
N HIS A 213 -5.72 6.90 -2.19
CA HIS A 213 -6.00 5.57 -1.63
C HIS A 213 -7.27 4.92 -2.18
N PHE A 214 -8.36 5.68 -2.28
CA PHE A 214 -9.70 5.15 -2.56
C PHE A 214 -10.29 5.63 -3.90
N GLY A 215 -9.60 6.53 -4.60
CA GLY A 215 -10.03 7.01 -5.92
C GLY A 215 -9.90 5.91 -6.98
N LEU A 216 -10.50 6.13 -8.15
CA LEU A 216 -10.24 5.25 -9.29
C LEU A 216 -8.79 5.40 -9.72
N PHE A 217 -8.19 4.35 -10.27
CA PHE A 217 -6.79 4.42 -10.69
C PHE A 217 -6.47 5.57 -11.66
N ARG A 218 -7.39 5.94 -12.57
CA ARG A 218 -7.25 7.14 -13.43
C ARG A 218 -7.12 8.45 -12.63
N ASP A 219 -7.81 8.53 -11.51
CA ASP A 219 -7.85 9.69 -10.62
C ASP A 219 -6.60 9.71 -9.73
N LYS A 220 -6.10 8.52 -9.34
CA LYS A 220 -4.81 8.34 -8.65
C LYS A 220 -3.64 8.78 -9.55
N LYS A 221 -3.62 8.36 -10.83
CA LYS A 221 -2.54 8.66 -11.79
C LYS A 221 -2.22 10.14 -11.90
N GLU A 222 -3.25 10.98 -12.04
CA GLU A 222 -3.09 12.43 -12.12
C GLU A 222 -2.27 13.00 -10.95
N ILE A 223 -2.55 12.53 -9.73
CA ILE A 223 -1.84 12.96 -8.52
C ILE A 223 -0.43 12.37 -8.48
N LEU A 224 -0.32 11.06 -8.73
CA LEU A 224 0.96 10.33 -8.73
C LEU A 224 1.94 10.92 -9.74
N ASP A 225 1.49 11.29 -10.94
CA ASP A 225 2.32 11.91 -11.96
C ASP A 225 2.91 13.23 -11.49
N LYS A 226 2.08 14.10 -10.92
CA LYS A 226 2.52 15.41 -10.48
C LYS A 226 3.52 15.30 -9.33
N LEU A 227 3.22 14.46 -8.34
CA LEU A 227 4.09 14.24 -7.18
C LEU A 227 5.37 13.52 -7.58
N PHE A 228 5.31 12.48 -8.41
CA PHE A 228 6.50 11.77 -8.85
C PHE A 228 7.43 12.67 -9.65
N ASN A 229 6.90 13.47 -10.57
CA ASN A 229 7.72 14.39 -11.34
C ASN A 229 8.41 15.45 -10.47
N SER A 230 7.78 15.88 -9.36
CA SER A 230 8.41 16.81 -8.41
C SER A 230 9.44 16.16 -7.48
N ARG A 231 9.41 14.82 -7.34
CA ARG A 231 10.26 14.07 -6.41
C ARG A 231 11.34 13.23 -7.06
N ARG A 232 11.25 12.92 -8.36
CA ARG A 232 12.10 11.91 -9.02
C ARG A 232 13.60 12.12 -8.82
N GLU A 233 14.10 13.34 -8.97
CA GLU A 233 15.53 13.64 -8.80
C GLU A 233 15.94 13.51 -7.34
N ARG A 234 15.12 14.05 -6.43
CA ARG A 234 15.31 13.94 -4.98
C ARG A 234 15.30 12.49 -4.48
N LEU A 235 14.47 11.63 -5.07
CA LEU A 235 14.42 10.20 -4.77
C LEU A 235 15.73 9.52 -5.17
N VAL A 236 16.27 9.85 -6.36
CA VAL A 236 17.58 9.34 -6.81
C VAL A 236 18.70 9.81 -5.89
N ASP A 237 18.71 11.08 -5.48
CA ASP A 237 19.67 11.62 -4.50
C ASP A 237 19.53 10.91 -3.14
N GLY A 238 18.32 10.50 -2.78
CA GLY A 238 17.99 9.65 -1.63
C GLY A 238 18.34 8.17 -1.79
N GLY A 239 18.95 7.75 -2.91
CA GLY A 239 19.30 6.36 -3.19
C GLY A 239 18.11 5.48 -3.62
N ILE A 240 16.97 6.06 -3.95
CA ILE A 240 15.76 5.35 -4.35
C ILE A 240 15.62 5.39 -5.87
N ILE A 241 15.85 4.24 -6.50
CA ILE A 241 15.68 4.06 -7.95
C ILE A 241 14.32 3.41 -8.20
N ILE A 242 13.43 4.15 -8.84
CA ILE A 242 12.08 3.72 -9.19
C ILE A 242 11.62 4.46 -10.45
N ASP A 243 10.81 3.82 -11.28
CA ASP A 243 10.11 4.47 -12.40
C ASP A 243 8.62 4.64 -12.12
N ILE A 244 7.96 5.47 -12.93
CA ILE A 244 6.53 5.79 -12.76
C ILE A 244 5.63 4.55 -12.88
N ASN A 245 5.98 3.56 -13.69
CA ASN A 245 5.17 2.34 -13.85
C ASN A 245 5.29 1.43 -12.62
N GLN A 246 6.47 1.34 -12.03
CA GLN A 246 6.66 0.66 -10.76
C GLN A 246 5.87 1.37 -9.65
N LEU A 247 5.91 2.70 -9.58
CA LEU A 247 5.10 3.46 -8.63
C LEU A 247 3.61 3.19 -8.82
N TYR A 248 3.11 3.25 -10.06
CA TYR A 248 1.72 2.92 -10.38
C TYR A 248 1.30 1.53 -9.91
N SER A 249 2.18 0.53 -10.03
CA SER A 249 1.88 -0.84 -9.60
C SER A 249 1.57 -0.95 -8.11
N TYR A 250 2.07 -0.01 -7.28
CA TYR A 250 1.80 0.05 -5.85
C TYR A 250 0.42 0.64 -5.50
N TYR A 251 -0.24 1.30 -6.46
CA TYR A 251 -1.53 1.98 -6.29
C TYR A 251 -2.66 1.42 -7.16
N GLN A 252 -2.37 0.36 -7.94
CA GLN A 252 -3.31 -0.31 -8.82
C GLN A 252 -4.14 -1.36 -8.05
N ASP A 253 -5.46 -1.37 -8.27
CA ASP A 253 -6.45 -2.25 -7.60
C ASP A 253 -6.79 -3.53 -8.38
#